data_AF-A0A9Q4TRV3-F1
#
_entry.id   AF-A0A9Q4TRV3-F1
#
_cell.length_a   1.000
_cell.length_b   1.000
_cell.length_c   1.000
_cell.angle_alpha   90.00
_cell.angle_beta   90.00
_cell.angle_gamma   90.00
#
_symmetry.space_group_name_H-M   'P 1'
#
loop_
_entity.id
_entity.type
_entity.pdbx_description
1 polymer ?
#
loop_
_entity_poly.entity_id
_entity_poly.type
_entity_poly.pdbx_seq_one_letter_code
_entity_poly.pdbx_strand_id
1 'polypeptide(L)'
;MVKELIYKRNVIKKFREFFKKFNIKNVYDSFPIVFITDIEIYEWGFEVGLFLEGFCSYTDIEEKKDFLLTLFNAEEILFSKDTLKIVTNIPQDINFRKLELKNYELLCGYDNFKIPVVANMIKCPHMLITGLSGQGKSGLLQCILKNLSNSDVVICNGFAEDFKEFNYRKIYGEEKIINFLEGLLCDPYRRERPLYIILEELATYKNKRSTKIIKELLCIARHYNIYLIGVIQIATKEELKFKSYFNSRCTFKQLDESSYRVALGCSVDSALDVREFYLYTDNLYKGKTYNLA
;
A
#
# COMPACT_ATOMS: atom_id res chain seq x y z
N MET A 1 -4.72 10.08 28.82
CA MET A 1 -5.92 10.89 29.16
C MET A 1 -5.58 12.34 29.55
N VAL A 2 -4.95 12.64 30.70
CA VAL A 2 -4.66 14.05 31.08
C VAL A 2 -3.67 14.75 30.14
N LYS A 3 -2.56 14.08 29.76
CA LYS A 3 -1.58 14.63 28.79
C LYS A 3 -2.19 14.91 27.42
N GLU A 4 -3.10 14.05 26.98
CA GLU A 4 -3.79 14.16 25.69
C GLU A 4 -4.74 15.35 25.65
N LEU A 5 -5.53 15.55 26.72
CA LEU A 5 -6.41 16.71 26.87
C LEU A 5 -5.64 18.04 26.86
N ILE A 6 -4.48 18.08 27.53
CA ILE A 6 -3.59 19.26 27.52
C ILE A 6 -3.06 19.51 26.10
N TYR A 7 -2.65 18.47 25.39
CA TYR A 7 -2.18 18.57 24.01
C TYR A 7 -3.27 19.11 23.08
N LYS A 8 -4.48 18.54 23.10
CA LYS A 8 -5.63 19.03 22.30
C LYS A 8 -5.92 20.51 22.58
N ARG A 9 -5.89 20.94 23.85
CA ARG A 9 -6.06 22.36 24.22
C ARG A 9 -4.99 23.26 23.61
N ASN A 10 -3.73 22.83 23.60
CA ASN A 10 -2.65 23.58 22.99
C ASN A 10 -2.80 23.69 21.46
N VAL A 11 -3.22 22.61 20.79
CA VAL A 11 -3.53 22.61 19.36
C VAL A 11 -4.63 23.61 19.04
N ILE A 12 -5.74 23.58 19.79
CA ILE A 12 -6.86 24.54 19.63
C ILE A 12 -6.37 25.98 19.80
N LYS A 13 -5.51 26.25 20.81
CA LYS A 13 -4.96 27.59 21.05
C LYS A 13 -4.14 28.08 19.86
N LYS A 14 -3.24 27.25 19.32
CA LYS A 14 -2.42 27.59 18.15
C LYS A 14 -3.28 27.87 16.91
N PHE A 15 -4.28 27.06 16.63
CA PHE A 15 -5.21 27.33 15.53
C PHE A 15 -5.99 28.63 15.70
N ARG A 16 -6.45 28.95 16.92
CA ARG A 16 -7.10 30.25 17.19
C ARG A 16 -6.16 31.43 16.92
N GLU A 17 -4.89 31.32 17.28
CA GLU A 17 -3.87 32.33 16.96
C GLU A 17 -3.67 32.46 15.45
N PHE A 18 -3.60 31.35 14.73
CA PHE A 18 -3.53 31.31 13.27
C PHE A 18 -4.75 32.01 12.62
N PHE A 19 -5.96 31.61 12.98
CA PHE A 19 -7.19 32.20 12.42
C PHE A 19 -7.29 33.69 12.71
N LYS A 20 -6.95 34.11 13.93
CA LYS A 20 -6.92 35.53 14.30
C LYS A 20 -5.88 36.32 13.50
N LYS A 21 -4.68 35.76 13.30
CA LYS A 21 -3.58 36.43 12.60
C LYS A 21 -3.90 36.69 11.13
N PHE A 22 -4.52 35.72 10.45
CA PHE A 22 -4.85 35.83 9.03
C PHE A 22 -6.30 36.26 8.78
N ASN A 23 -7.03 36.67 9.82
CA ASN A 23 -8.42 37.09 9.76
C ASN A 23 -9.32 36.04 9.07
N ILE A 24 -9.04 34.75 9.30
CA ILE A 24 -9.80 33.62 8.78
C ILE A 24 -11.06 33.46 9.65
N LYS A 25 -12.23 33.64 9.06
CA LYS A 25 -13.53 33.68 9.75
C LYS A 25 -14.60 32.90 8.97
N ASN A 26 -15.56 32.35 9.70
CA ASN A 26 -16.80 31.77 9.15
C ASN A 26 -17.88 32.87 9.02
N VAL A 27 -18.94 32.66 8.23
CA VAL A 27 -19.85 33.72 7.72
C VAL A 27 -20.87 34.27 8.70
N TYR A 28 -21.06 33.68 9.87
CA TYR A 28 -22.08 34.20 10.77
C TYR A 28 -21.45 35.12 11.82
N ASP A 29 -21.91 36.37 11.88
CA ASP A 29 -21.57 37.36 12.93
C ASP A 29 -21.85 36.82 14.36
N SER A 30 -22.61 35.73 14.47
CA SER A 30 -22.84 35.00 15.72
C SER A 30 -21.68 34.08 16.13
N PHE A 31 -20.85 33.63 15.18
CA PHE A 31 -19.74 32.69 15.37
C PHE A 31 -18.58 32.95 14.38
N PRO A 32 -17.74 33.97 14.65
CA PRO A 32 -16.70 34.43 13.72
C PRO A 32 -15.44 33.54 13.67
N ILE A 33 -15.46 32.34 14.26
CA ILE A 33 -14.25 31.51 14.46
C ILE A 33 -14.46 30.17 13.75
N VAL A 34 -13.49 29.77 12.92
CA VAL A 34 -13.42 28.40 12.38
C VAL A 34 -13.53 27.41 13.55
N PHE A 35 -14.51 26.51 13.47
CA PHE A 35 -14.71 25.52 14.51
C PHE A 35 -13.83 24.31 14.25
N ILE A 36 -13.06 23.94 15.26
CA ILE A 36 -12.41 22.63 15.30
C ILE A 36 -13.46 21.64 15.77
N THR A 37 -13.86 20.74 14.90
CA THR A 37 -14.90 19.72 15.18
C THR A 37 -14.35 18.61 16.06
N ASP A 38 -13.12 18.18 15.77
CA ASP A 38 -12.47 17.05 16.38
C ASP A 38 -10.95 17.14 16.23
N ILE A 39 -10.24 16.48 17.15
CA ILE A 39 -8.79 16.31 17.08
C ILE A 39 -8.49 14.86 17.45
N GLU A 40 -7.87 14.15 16.52
CA GLU A 40 -7.35 12.79 16.72
C GLU A 40 -5.82 12.84 16.75
N ILE A 41 -5.23 12.23 17.78
CA ILE A 41 -3.78 12.26 18.00
C ILE A 41 -3.20 10.92 17.60
N TYR A 42 -2.11 10.99 16.85
CA TYR A 42 -1.39 9.85 16.31
C TYR A 42 0.08 9.91 16.71
N GLU A 43 0.81 8.82 16.50
CA GLU A 43 2.26 8.79 16.76
C GLU A 43 3.04 9.75 15.86
N TRP A 44 2.52 10.06 14.68
CA TRP A 44 3.13 10.95 13.69
C TRP A 44 2.74 12.43 13.84
N GLY A 45 1.75 12.74 14.68
CA GLY A 45 1.18 14.07 14.79
C GLY A 45 -0.30 14.03 15.15
N PHE A 46 -1.12 14.79 14.44
CA PHE A 46 -2.56 14.80 14.69
C PHE A 46 -3.36 15.17 13.43
N GLU A 47 -4.61 14.73 13.42
CA GLU A 47 -5.63 15.13 12.46
C GLU A 47 -6.62 16.06 13.15
N VAL A 48 -7.01 17.14 12.47
CA VAL A 48 -7.99 18.10 12.94
C VAL A 48 -9.10 18.27 11.91
N GLY A 49 -10.34 18.07 12.32
CA GLY A 49 -11.50 18.46 11.50
C GLY A 49 -11.78 19.94 11.66
N LEU A 50 -12.02 20.62 10.54
CA LEU A 50 -12.34 22.05 10.52
C LEU A 50 -13.71 22.23 9.87
N PHE A 51 -14.62 22.88 10.58
CA PHE A 51 -15.88 23.30 10.00
C PHE A 51 -15.73 24.71 9.42
N LEU A 52 -15.66 24.75 8.09
CA LEU A 52 -15.60 25.96 7.28
C LEU A 52 -16.94 26.12 6.53
N GLU A 53 -17.61 27.25 6.72
CA GLU A 53 -18.80 27.63 5.97
C GLU A 53 -18.64 29.04 5.38
N GLY A 54 -19.17 29.22 4.16
CA GLY A 54 -19.26 30.48 3.43
C GLY A 54 -17.95 31.13 2.93
N PHE A 55 -17.45 32.23 3.51
CA PHE A 55 -16.41 33.12 2.96
C PHE A 55 -14.97 32.60 3.11
N CYS A 56 -14.77 31.48 3.80
CA CYS A 56 -13.48 30.83 3.93
C CYS A 56 -13.57 29.39 3.41
N SER A 57 -12.57 29.03 2.62
CA SER A 57 -12.35 27.72 2.04
C SER A 57 -11.04 27.12 2.56
N TYR A 58 -10.85 25.81 2.36
CA TYR A 58 -9.57 25.16 2.63
C TYR A 58 -8.41 25.76 1.83
N THR A 59 -8.69 26.33 0.66
CA THR A 59 -7.69 27.02 -0.16
C THR A 59 -7.08 28.21 0.57
N ASP A 60 -7.88 28.98 1.33
CA ASP A 60 -7.38 30.12 2.11
C ASP A 60 -6.41 29.69 3.23
N ILE A 61 -6.62 28.48 3.78
CA ILE A 61 -5.74 27.87 4.77
C ILE A 61 -4.48 27.31 4.09
N GLU A 62 -4.65 26.67 2.94
CA GLU A 62 -3.57 26.08 2.14
C GLU A 62 -2.54 27.10 1.67
N GLU A 63 -2.98 28.29 1.26
CA GLU A 63 -2.07 29.41 0.95
C GLU A 63 -1.16 29.83 2.11
N LYS A 64 -1.51 29.47 3.36
CA LYS A 64 -0.74 29.79 4.56
C LYS A 64 -0.07 28.56 5.17
N LYS A 65 0.10 27.48 4.38
CA LYS A 65 0.74 26.21 4.79
C LYS A 65 2.09 26.42 5.47
N ASP A 66 2.96 27.29 4.96
CA ASP A 66 4.29 27.53 5.53
C ASP A 66 4.25 28.08 6.96
N PHE A 67 3.25 28.93 7.24
CA PHE A 67 3.05 29.42 8.59
C PHE A 67 2.57 28.30 9.52
N LEU A 68 1.68 27.43 9.06
CA LEU A 68 1.24 26.29 9.85
C LEU A 68 2.39 25.31 10.11
N LEU A 69 3.26 25.06 9.12
CA LEU A 69 4.47 24.24 9.29
C LEU A 69 5.34 24.80 10.42
N THR A 70 5.57 26.12 10.40
CA THR A 70 6.35 26.81 11.44
C THR A 70 5.64 26.78 12.80
N LEU A 71 4.34 27.08 12.84
CA LEU A 71 3.55 27.19 14.07
C LEU A 71 3.50 25.86 14.84
N PHE A 72 3.42 24.75 14.11
CA PHE A 72 3.36 23.41 14.69
C PHE A 72 4.71 22.71 14.76
N ASN A 73 5.77 23.30 14.21
CA ASN A 73 7.05 22.62 13.98
C ASN A 73 6.80 21.28 13.26
N ALA A 74 5.99 21.35 12.21
CA ALA A 74 5.55 20.20 11.43
C ALA A 74 6.50 19.98 10.25
N GLU A 75 6.73 18.71 9.93
CA GLU A 75 7.46 18.26 8.75
C GLU A 75 6.58 18.37 7.50
N GLU A 76 5.27 18.08 7.64
CA GLU A 76 4.33 18.08 6.53
C GLU A 76 2.92 18.47 6.98
N ILE A 77 2.14 19.02 6.05
CA ILE A 77 0.70 19.25 6.22
C ILE A 77 -0.04 18.71 4.99
N LEU A 78 -1.02 17.86 5.25
CA LEU A 78 -1.90 17.29 4.24
C LEU A 78 -3.32 17.84 4.39
N PHE A 79 -3.86 18.34 3.29
CA PHE A 79 -5.22 18.84 3.20
C PHE A 79 -6.13 17.73 2.68
N SER A 80 -7.22 17.47 3.38
CA SER A 80 -8.34 16.66 2.91
C SER A 80 -9.58 17.55 2.79
N LYS A 81 -10.68 17.00 2.27
CA LYS A 81 -11.91 17.77 2.04
C LYS A 81 -12.46 18.42 3.32
N ASP A 82 -12.34 17.72 4.46
CA ASP A 82 -12.96 18.11 5.74
C ASP A 82 -11.97 18.05 6.91
N THR A 83 -10.71 17.66 6.67
CA THR A 83 -9.68 17.52 7.71
C THR A 83 -8.32 18.04 7.26
N LEU A 84 -7.49 18.39 8.26
CA LEU A 84 -6.11 18.79 8.09
C LEU A 84 -5.23 17.85 8.93
N LYS A 85 -4.25 17.20 8.30
CA LYS A 85 -3.26 16.38 9.01
C LYS A 85 -1.99 17.19 9.21
N ILE A 86 -1.59 17.36 10.46
CA ILE A 86 -0.34 18.03 10.86
C ILE A 86 0.66 16.96 11.29
N VAL A 87 1.72 16.81 10.51
CA VAL A 87 2.74 15.77 10.70
C VAL A 87 3.93 16.38 11.42
N THR A 88 4.12 16.03 12.70
CA THR A 88 5.20 16.60 13.52
C THR A 88 6.40 15.68 13.69
N ASN A 89 6.25 14.42 13.30
CA ASN A 89 7.30 13.42 13.36
C ASN A 89 6.98 12.30 12.36
N ILE A 90 7.75 12.14 11.29
CA ILE A 90 7.56 11.00 10.41
C ILE A 90 8.16 9.75 11.09
N PRO A 91 7.36 8.70 11.39
CA PRO A 91 7.87 7.53 12.06
C PRO A 91 8.92 6.82 11.19
N GLN A 92 10.13 6.71 11.71
CA GLN A 92 11.24 6.07 11.01
C GLN A 92 11.09 4.53 10.98
N ASP A 93 10.57 3.97 12.07
CA ASP A 93 10.37 2.53 12.24
C ASP A 93 8.90 2.12 12.08
N ILE A 94 8.70 1.15 11.19
CA ILE A 94 7.42 0.51 10.94
C ILE A 94 7.54 -0.93 11.41
N ASN A 95 6.88 -1.23 12.53
CA ASN A 95 6.77 -2.60 13.05
C ASN A 95 5.57 -3.29 12.44
N PHE A 96 5.68 -4.61 12.22
CA PHE A 96 4.55 -5.40 11.77
C PHE A 96 3.48 -5.46 12.87
N ARG A 97 2.25 -5.08 12.53
CA ARG A 97 1.05 -5.32 13.33
C ARG A 97 0.14 -6.27 12.57
N LYS A 98 -0.22 -7.39 13.19
CA LYS A 98 -1.22 -8.30 12.63
C LYS A 98 -2.59 -7.61 12.66
N LEU A 99 -3.30 -7.67 11.54
CA LEU A 99 -4.64 -7.10 11.38
C LEU A 99 -5.63 -8.21 11.08
N GLU A 100 -6.84 -8.08 11.60
CA GLU A 100 -7.98 -8.94 11.24
C GLU A 100 -8.50 -8.51 9.87
N LEU A 101 -7.88 -9.04 8.82
CA LEU A 101 -8.29 -8.83 7.43
C LEU A 101 -9.01 -10.07 6.90
N LYS A 102 -9.84 -9.86 5.88
CA LYS A 102 -10.47 -10.99 5.18
C LYS A 102 -9.41 -11.74 4.37
N ASN A 103 -9.65 -13.02 4.11
CA ASN A 103 -8.63 -13.88 3.47
C ASN A 103 -8.26 -13.46 2.03
N TYR A 104 -9.01 -12.53 1.43
CA TYR A 104 -8.75 -11.94 0.12
C TYR A 104 -8.12 -10.53 0.20
N GLU A 105 -7.87 -10.01 1.39
CA GLU A 105 -7.24 -8.71 1.66
C GLU A 105 -5.80 -8.93 2.09
N LEU A 106 -4.87 -8.38 1.30
CA LEU A 106 -3.43 -8.55 1.52
C LEU A 106 -2.86 -7.28 2.16
N LEU A 107 -2.32 -7.41 3.37
CA LEU A 107 -1.55 -6.34 3.99
C LEU A 107 -0.20 -6.21 3.27
N CYS A 108 -0.01 -5.12 2.54
CA CYS A 108 1.22 -4.86 1.77
C CYS A 108 2.26 -4.06 2.57
N GLY A 109 1.82 -3.33 3.58
CA GLY A 109 2.69 -2.52 4.42
C GLY A 109 1.91 -1.37 5.02
N TYR A 110 2.59 -0.26 5.25
CA TYR A 110 2.00 0.93 5.85
C TYR A 110 2.47 2.17 5.10
N ASP A 111 1.63 3.19 5.06
CA ASP A 111 2.07 4.50 4.59
C ASP A 111 2.96 5.21 5.63
N ASN A 112 3.39 6.42 5.31
CA ASN A 112 4.20 7.26 6.21
C ASN A 112 3.47 7.65 7.51
N PHE A 113 2.16 7.39 7.60
CA PHE A 113 1.32 7.65 8.76
C PHE A 113 0.97 6.38 9.54
N LYS A 114 1.65 5.25 9.24
CA LYS A 114 1.34 3.92 9.79
C LYS A 114 -0.09 3.45 9.50
N ILE A 115 -0.73 3.99 8.46
CA ILE A 115 -2.02 3.52 8.00
C ILE A 115 -1.78 2.27 7.12
N PRO A 116 -2.48 1.15 7.37
CA PRO A 116 -2.31 -0.06 6.59
C PRO A 116 -2.60 0.15 5.11
N VAL A 117 -1.67 -0.27 4.25
CA VAL A 117 -1.87 -0.32 2.80
C VAL A 117 -2.29 -1.75 2.44
N VAL A 118 -3.53 -1.91 1.96
CA VAL A 118 -4.16 -3.22 1.74
C VAL A 118 -4.59 -3.38 0.29
N ALA A 119 -4.22 -4.49 -0.34
CA ALA A 119 -4.73 -4.88 -1.66
C ALA A 119 -5.94 -5.80 -1.54
N ASN A 120 -7.01 -5.52 -2.29
CA ASN A 120 -8.21 -6.36 -2.32
C ASN A 120 -8.22 -7.27 -3.56
N MET A 121 -7.97 -8.56 -3.36
CA MET A 121 -7.81 -9.55 -4.44
C MET A 121 -9.13 -9.95 -5.10
N ILE A 122 -10.27 -9.61 -4.49
CA ILE A 122 -11.56 -9.71 -5.19
C ILE A 122 -11.67 -8.59 -6.21
N LYS A 123 -11.33 -7.35 -5.87
CA LYS A 123 -11.44 -6.22 -6.82
C LYS A 123 -10.39 -6.31 -7.93
N CYS A 124 -9.13 -6.43 -7.52
CA CYS A 124 -7.98 -6.47 -8.42
C CYS A 124 -7.27 -7.83 -8.26
N PRO A 125 -7.77 -8.88 -8.94
CA PRO A 125 -7.19 -10.20 -8.84
C PRO A 125 -5.80 -10.22 -9.46
N HIS A 126 -4.93 -10.98 -8.83
CA HIS A 126 -3.53 -11.18 -9.18
C HIS A 126 -2.66 -9.93 -8.98
N MET A 127 -1.52 -10.14 -8.32
CA MET A 127 -0.56 -9.09 -7.98
C MET A 127 0.75 -9.32 -8.70
N LEU A 128 1.30 -8.29 -9.34
CA LEU A 128 2.67 -8.28 -9.84
C LEU A 128 3.54 -7.45 -8.89
N ILE A 129 4.64 -8.01 -8.41
CA ILE A 129 5.64 -7.36 -7.55
C ILE A 129 6.92 -7.19 -8.36
N THR A 130 7.40 -5.94 -8.48
CA THR A 130 8.61 -5.59 -9.24
C THR A 130 9.61 -4.81 -8.39
N GLY A 131 10.87 -4.72 -8.85
CA GLY A 131 11.90 -3.88 -8.23
C GLY A 131 13.27 -4.55 -8.18
N LEU A 132 14.31 -3.74 -7.97
CA LEU A 132 15.69 -4.23 -7.91
C LEU A 132 15.92 -5.20 -6.74
N SER A 133 17.02 -5.94 -6.79
CA SER A 133 17.44 -6.80 -5.68
C SER A 133 17.69 -5.99 -4.40
N GLY A 134 17.38 -6.57 -3.24
CA GLY A 134 17.56 -5.94 -1.93
C GLY A 134 16.60 -4.79 -1.58
N GLN A 135 15.61 -4.49 -2.43
CA GLN A 135 14.74 -3.31 -2.22
C GLN A 135 13.51 -3.55 -1.34
N GLY A 136 13.25 -4.78 -0.88
CA GLY A 136 12.13 -5.08 0.04
C GLY A 136 11.04 -6.01 -0.50
N LYS A 137 11.18 -6.57 -1.71
CA LYS A 137 10.21 -7.53 -2.30
C LYS A 137 9.91 -8.71 -1.36
N SER A 138 10.95 -9.38 -0.83
CA SER A 138 10.75 -10.48 0.13
C SER A 138 10.06 -9.99 1.41
N GLY A 139 10.38 -8.79 1.89
CA GLY A 139 9.71 -8.18 3.05
C GLY A 139 8.21 -7.94 2.85
N LEU A 140 7.79 -7.55 1.64
CA LEU A 140 6.37 -7.47 1.27
C LEU A 140 5.70 -8.84 1.30
N LEU A 141 6.33 -9.86 0.71
CA LEU A 141 5.78 -11.22 0.74
C LEU A 141 5.64 -11.73 2.17
N GLN A 142 6.63 -11.50 3.02
CA GLN A 142 6.52 -11.85 4.44
C GLN A 142 5.40 -11.08 5.13
N CYS A 143 5.19 -9.80 4.81
CA CYS A 143 4.07 -9.00 5.35
C CYS A 143 2.72 -9.62 5.01
N ILE A 144 2.57 -9.98 3.73
CA ILE A 144 1.38 -10.65 3.21
C ILE A 144 1.18 -11.99 3.93
N LEU A 145 2.22 -12.83 3.98
CA LEU A 145 2.14 -14.17 4.58
C LEU A 145 1.89 -14.14 6.09
N LYS A 146 2.46 -13.18 6.82
CA LYS A 146 2.20 -12.99 8.26
C LYS A 146 0.75 -12.60 8.55
N ASN A 147 0.11 -11.89 7.63
CA ASN A 147 -1.26 -11.42 7.82
C ASN A 147 -2.32 -12.37 7.25
N LEU A 148 -1.96 -13.20 6.27
CA LEU A 148 -2.86 -14.22 5.75
C LEU A 148 -3.20 -15.23 6.85
N SER A 149 -4.50 -15.35 7.12
CA SER A 149 -5.04 -16.39 7.99
C SER A 149 -6.04 -17.21 7.18
N ASN A 150 -6.09 -18.51 7.42
CA ASN A 150 -7.08 -19.39 6.80
C ASN A 150 -7.06 -19.41 5.24
N SER A 151 -5.86 -19.34 4.64
CA SER A 151 -5.63 -19.48 3.19
C SER A 151 -4.66 -20.62 2.90
N ASP A 152 -4.69 -21.17 1.69
CA ASP A 152 -3.67 -22.09 1.20
C ASP A 152 -2.61 -21.31 0.44
N VAL A 153 -1.34 -21.64 0.64
CA VAL A 153 -0.21 -20.95 0.01
C VAL A 153 0.68 -21.95 -0.70
N VAL A 154 0.97 -21.69 -1.98
CA VAL A 154 1.97 -22.40 -2.78
C VAL A 154 3.05 -21.42 -3.19
N ILE A 155 4.31 -21.73 -2.87
CA ILE A 155 5.47 -20.94 -3.32
C ILE A 155 6.24 -21.76 -4.36
N CYS A 156 6.34 -21.19 -5.55
CA CYS A 156 7.01 -21.75 -6.72
C CYS A 156 8.38 -21.10 -6.88
N ASN A 157 9.45 -21.91 -6.89
CA ASN A 157 10.85 -21.49 -6.97
C ASN A 157 11.36 -20.56 -5.85
N GLY A 158 10.62 -20.39 -4.75
CA GLY A 158 11.06 -19.51 -3.67
C GLY A 158 12.26 -20.02 -2.88
N PHE A 159 13.14 -19.11 -2.44
CA PHE A 159 14.25 -19.44 -1.56
C PHE A 159 13.72 -19.92 -0.20
N ALA A 160 14.21 -21.07 0.28
CA ALA A 160 13.72 -21.67 1.53
C ALA A 160 13.89 -20.75 2.73
N GLU A 161 14.96 -19.97 2.73
CA GLU A 161 15.39 -19.15 3.85
C GLU A 161 14.46 -17.98 4.11
N ASP A 162 13.93 -17.38 3.04
CA ASP A 162 13.07 -16.20 3.09
C ASP A 162 11.70 -16.47 3.76
N PHE A 163 11.30 -17.76 3.86
CA PHE A 163 9.96 -18.15 4.27
C PHE A 163 9.90 -19.25 5.34
N LYS A 164 11.00 -19.56 6.03
CA LYS A 164 11.09 -20.69 7.00
C LYS A 164 9.98 -20.70 8.06
N GLU A 165 9.44 -19.53 8.42
CA GLU A 165 8.43 -19.35 9.47
C GLU A 165 6.98 -19.58 9.02
N PHE A 166 6.72 -19.79 7.73
CA PHE A 166 5.37 -19.88 7.17
C PHE A 166 4.97 -21.31 6.81
N ASN A 167 3.68 -21.62 6.98
CA ASN A 167 3.11 -22.84 6.45
C ASN A 167 2.73 -22.64 4.97
N TYR A 168 3.45 -23.29 4.06
CA TYR A 168 3.18 -23.26 2.63
C TYR A 168 3.61 -24.56 1.96
N ARG A 169 2.95 -24.89 0.84
CA ARG A 169 3.41 -25.95 -0.07
C ARG A 169 4.47 -25.37 -0.99
N LYS A 170 5.57 -26.10 -1.15
CA LYS A 170 6.68 -25.69 -2.02
C LYS A 170 6.72 -26.50 -3.30
N ILE A 171 6.98 -25.84 -4.41
CA ILE A 171 7.19 -26.50 -5.71
C ILE A 171 8.44 -25.93 -6.37
N TYR A 172 9.34 -26.80 -6.79
CA TYR A 172 10.61 -26.44 -7.42
C TYR A 172 10.74 -27.07 -8.80
N GLY A 173 11.30 -26.29 -9.73
CA GLY A 173 11.56 -26.71 -11.10
C GLY A 173 10.37 -26.42 -12.02
N GLU A 174 10.66 -25.82 -13.16
CA GLU A 174 9.65 -25.32 -14.10
C GLU A 174 8.61 -26.39 -14.48
N GLU A 175 9.03 -27.59 -14.89
CA GLU A 175 8.08 -28.65 -15.27
C GLU A 175 7.12 -29.06 -14.14
N LYS A 176 7.59 -29.14 -12.88
CA LYS A 176 6.71 -29.48 -11.75
C LYS A 176 5.70 -28.37 -11.48
N ILE A 177 6.13 -27.11 -11.60
CA ILE A 177 5.27 -25.94 -11.45
C ILE A 177 4.23 -25.94 -12.57
N ILE A 178 4.65 -26.14 -13.81
CA ILE A 178 3.75 -26.18 -14.97
C ILE A 178 2.73 -27.30 -14.86
N ASN A 179 3.14 -28.52 -14.52
CA ASN A 179 2.21 -29.63 -14.33
C ASN A 179 1.21 -29.36 -13.18
N PHE A 180 1.65 -28.69 -12.11
CA PHE A 180 0.75 -28.25 -11.04
C PHE A 180 -0.27 -27.22 -11.55
N LEU A 181 0.18 -26.19 -12.27
CA LEU A 181 -0.68 -25.15 -12.81
C LEU A 181 -1.67 -25.70 -13.86
N GLU A 182 -1.25 -26.64 -14.71
CA GLU A 182 -2.13 -27.34 -15.64
C GLU A 182 -3.20 -28.16 -14.91
N GLY A 183 -2.83 -28.84 -13.82
CA GLY A 183 -3.79 -29.57 -12.99
C GLY A 183 -4.92 -28.67 -12.46
N LEU A 184 -4.61 -27.41 -12.12
CA LEU A 184 -5.62 -26.44 -11.69
C LEU A 184 -6.57 -26.01 -12.82
N LEU A 185 -6.10 -26.04 -14.07
CA LEU A 185 -6.91 -25.72 -15.25
C LEU A 185 -7.76 -26.91 -15.72
N CYS A 186 -7.22 -28.13 -15.60
CA CYS A 186 -7.88 -29.35 -16.07
C CYS A 186 -9.02 -29.81 -15.15
N ASP A 187 -8.89 -29.61 -13.83
CA ASP A 187 -9.94 -29.94 -12.86
C ASP A 187 -10.31 -28.70 -12.01
N PRO A 188 -11.00 -27.72 -12.62
CA PRO A 188 -11.27 -26.47 -11.97
C PRO A 188 -12.49 -26.61 -11.05
N TYR A 189 -12.26 -26.44 -9.75
CA TYR A 189 -13.32 -26.32 -8.76
C TYR A 189 -13.13 -25.05 -7.94
N ARG A 190 -14.24 -24.49 -7.44
CA ARG A 190 -14.20 -23.34 -6.55
C ARG A 190 -13.81 -23.79 -5.15
N ARG A 191 -12.71 -23.24 -4.62
CA ARG A 191 -12.22 -23.57 -3.29
C ARG A 191 -12.97 -22.79 -2.20
N GLU A 192 -13.21 -23.44 -1.07
CA GLU A 192 -13.74 -22.79 0.13
C GLU A 192 -12.77 -21.75 0.69
N ARG A 193 -11.49 -22.12 0.80
CA ARG A 193 -10.39 -21.25 1.22
C ARG A 193 -9.62 -20.75 0.00
N PRO A 194 -9.14 -19.49 0.00
CA PRO A 194 -8.40 -18.97 -1.14
C PRO A 194 -7.04 -19.65 -1.26
N LEU A 195 -6.66 -19.96 -2.50
CA LEU A 195 -5.34 -20.47 -2.84
C LEU A 195 -4.49 -19.33 -3.40
N TYR A 196 -3.40 -19.00 -2.72
CA TYR A 196 -2.38 -18.07 -3.18
C TYR A 196 -1.21 -18.82 -3.80
N ILE A 197 -0.90 -18.51 -5.05
CA ILE A 197 0.23 -19.07 -5.78
C ILE A 197 1.26 -17.96 -5.99
N ILE A 198 2.39 -18.05 -5.31
CA ILE A 198 3.51 -17.12 -5.43
C ILE A 198 4.50 -17.69 -6.44
N LEU A 199 4.66 -17.00 -7.57
CA LEU A 199 5.61 -17.32 -8.62
C LEU A 199 6.84 -16.43 -8.45
N GLU A 200 7.86 -16.94 -7.76
CA GLU A 200 9.13 -16.23 -7.64
C GLU A 200 9.94 -16.30 -8.94
N GLU A 201 10.66 -15.21 -9.20
CA GLU A 201 11.48 -15.00 -10.40
C GLU A 201 10.71 -15.35 -11.69
N LEU A 202 9.61 -14.62 -11.91
CA LEU A 202 8.72 -14.77 -13.05
C LEU A 202 9.44 -14.72 -14.41
N ALA A 203 10.61 -14.06 -14.48
CA ALA A 203 11.44 -14.02 -15.69
C ALA A 203 11.92 -15.41 -16.12
N THR A 204 11.91 -16.42 -15.24
CA THR A 204 12.31 -17.79 -15.59
C THR A 204 11.31 -18.51 -16.50
N TYR A 205 10.03 -18.10 -16.51
CA TYR A 205 8.96 -18.74 -17.29
C TYR A 205 8.88 -18.19 -18.72
N LYS A 206 9.92 -18.40 -19.52
CA LYS A 206 10.03 -17.83 -20.89
C LYS A 206 9.43 -18.72 -21.99
N ASN A 207 9.21 -20.00 -21.71
CA ASN A 207 8.76 -20.93 -22.73
C ASN A 207 7.27 -20.67 -23.10
N LYS A 208 6.87 -21.07 -24.32
CA LYS A 208 5.50 -20.82 -24.82
C LYS A 208 4.42 -21.52 -23.97
N ARG A 209 4.73 -22.69 -23.43
CA ARG A 209 3.81 -23.50 -22.62
C ARG A 209 3.54 -22.82 -21.28
N SER A 210 4.59 -22.48 -20.52
CA SER A 210 4.50 -21.79 -19.23
C SER A 210 3.80 -20.45 -19.36
N THR A 211 4.18 -19.66 -20.36
CA THR A 211 3.50 -18.39 -20.68
C THR A 211 2.01 -18.56 -20.92
N LYS A 212 1.61 -19.59 -21.71
CA LYS A 212 0.20 -19.85 -22.03
C LYS A 212 -0.59 -20.20 -20.78
N ILE A 213 -0.08 -21.12 -19.96
CA ILE A 213 -0.77 -21.65 -18.77
C ILE A 213 -0.92 -20.59 -17.69
N ILE A 214 0.15 -19.83 -17.41
CA ILE A 214 0.08 -18.73 -16.44
C ILE A 214 -0.93 -17.68 -16.90
N LYS A 215 -0.92 -17.33 -18.19
CA LYS A 215 -1.89 -16.38 -18.76
C LYS A 215 -3.33 -16.89 -18.64
N GLU A 216 -3.59 -18.15 -18.97
CA GLU A 216 -4.92 -18.75 -18.83
C GLU A 216 -5.41 -18.73 -17.37
N LEU A 217 -4.54 -19.08 -16.43
CA LEU A 217 -4.85 -18.96 -15.00
C LEU A 217 -5.16 -17.53 -14.59
N LEU A 218 -4.33 -16.54 -14.96
CA LEU A 218 -4.59 -15.13 -14.65
C LEU A 218 -5.96 -14.63 -15.16
N CYS A 219 -6.50 -15.24 -16.21
CA CYS A 219 -7.83 -14.89 -16.73
C CYS A 219 -8.97 -15.50 -15.89
N ILE A 220 -8.84 -16.76 -15.44
CA ILE A 220 -9.99 -17.51 -14.90
C ILE A 220 -9.91 -17.82 -13.41
N ALA A 221 -8.71 -17.78 -12.81
CA ALA A 221 -8.41 -18.27 -11.46
C ALA A 221 -9.28 -17.63 -10.36
N ARG A 222 -9.64 -16.35 -10.52
CA ARG A 222 -10.52 -15.65 -9.57
C ARG A 222 -11.86 -16.37 -9.36
N HIS A 223 -12.46 -16.96 -10.41
CA HIS A 223 -13.72 -17.69 -10.31
C HIS A 223 -13.63 -18.92 -9.40
N TYR A 224 -12.41 -19.46 -9.27
CA TYR A 224 -12.11 -20.66 -8.50
C TYR A 224 -11.50 -20.37 -7.13
N ASN A 225 -11.53 -19.10 -6.69
CA ASN A 225 -10.91 -18.62 -5.45
C ASN A 225 -9.39 -18.86 -5.43
N ILE A 226 -8.73 -18.69 -6.59
CA ILE A 226 -7.28 -18.78 -6.76
C ILE A 226 -6.73 -17.40 -7.11
N TYR A 227 -5.65 -17.01 -6.45
CA TYR A 227 -4.94 -15.75 -6.68
C TYR A 227 -3.47 -16.01 -6.98
N LEU A 228 -2.90 -15.23 -7.89
CA LEU A 228 -1.51 -15.37 -8.33
C LEU A 228 -0.74 -14.13 -7.91
N ILE A 229 0.44 -14.33 -7.32
CA ILE A 229 1.38 -13.26 -6.98
C ILE A 229 2.65 -13.53 -7.77
N GLY A 230 2.90 -12.70 -8.77
CA GLY A 230 4.08 -12.76 -9.60
C GLY A 230 5.18 -11.88 -9.04
N VAL A 231 6.42 -12.38 -8.93
CA VAL A 231 7.56 -11.60 -8.47
C VAL A 231 8.63 -11.58 -9.56
N ILE A 232 9.03 -10.40 -10.00
CA ILE A 232 10.05 -10.21 -11.03
C ILE A 232 10.93 -9.01 -10.68
N GLN A 233 12.16 -8.94 -11.19
CA GLN A 233 12.97 -7.72 -11.01
C GLN A 233 12.56 -6.64 -12.01
N ILE A 234 12.49 -7.00 -13.30
CA ILE A 234 12.25 -6.09 -14.42
C ILE A 234 11.02 -6.57 -15.21
N ALA A 235 10.00 -5.71 -15.36
CA ALA A 235 8.72 -6.05 -16.00
C ALA A 235 8.53 -5.38 -17.38
N THR A 236 9.58 -5.38 -18.21
CA THR A 236 9.49 -4.92 -19.59
C THR A 236 8.58 -5.84 -20.41
N LYS A 237 8.15 -5.37 -21.60
CA LYS A 237 7.24 -6.15 -22.45
C LYS A 237 7.92 -7.42 -22.99
N GLU A 238 9.22 -7.36 -23.15
CA GLU A 238 10.11 -8.43 -23.59
C GLU A 238 10.21 -9.53 -22.54
N GLU A 239 10.37 -9.14 -21.26
CA GLU A 239 10.49 -10.08 -20.14
C GLU A 239 9.14 -10.67 -19.70
N LEU A 240 8.06 -9.87 -19.70
CA LEU A 240 6.75 -10.32 -19.21
C LEU A 240 5.59 -9.90 -20.13
N LYS A 241 5.32 -10.72 -21.15
CA LYS A 241 4.30 -10.46 -22.19
C LYS A 241 2.87 -10.37 -21.68
N PHE A 242 2.56 -11.00 -20.55
CA PHE A 242 1.22 -11.05 -19.95
C PHE A 242 1.11 -10.19 -18.69
N LYS A 243 2.00 -9.21 -18.48
CA LYS A 243 1.96 -8.32 -17.31
C LYS A 243 0.63 -7.57 -17.15
N SER A 244 -0.08 -7.34 -18.25
CA SER A 244 -1.37 -6.64 -18.27
C SER A 244 -2.48 -7.36 -17.48
N TYR A 245 -2.34 -8.67 -17.27
CA TYR A 245 -3.32 -9.50 -16.54
C TYR A 245 -3.10 -9.49 -15.01
N PHE A 246 -2.04 -8.83 -14.54
CA PHE A 246 -1.89 -8.49 -13.13
C PHE A 246 -2.52 -7.12 -12.88
N ASN A 247 -3.68 -7.14 -12.24
CA ASN A 247 -4.51 -5.95 -12.05
C ASN A 247 -4.13 -5.19 -10.77
N SER A 248 -3.45 -5.85 -9.84
CA SER A 248 -2.71 -5.19 -8.76
C SER A 248 -1.22 -5.18 -9.10
N ARG A 249 -0.55 -4.04 -8.96
CA ARG A 249 0.87 -3.89 -9.30
C ARG A 249 1.61 -3.15 -8.19
N CYS A 250 2.61 -3.80 -7.61
CA CYS A 250 3.48 -3.23 -6.60
C CYS A 250 4.88 -3.09 -7.20
N THR A 251 5.49 -1.92 -7.08
CA THR A 251 6.89 -1.72 -7.46
C THR A 251 7.66 -1.15 -6.30
N PHE A 252 8.82 -1.75 -6.05
CA PHE A 252 9.89 -1.16 -5.24
C PHE A 252 10.77 -0.28 -6.11
N LYS A 253 11.86 0.23 -5.53
CA LYS A 253 12.86 1.03 -6.22
C LYS A 253 13.27 0.41 -7.56
N GLN A 254 13.11 1.22 -8.60
CA GLN A 254 13.54 0.97 -9.99
C GLN A 254 14.73 1.86 -10.34
N LEU A 255 15.37 1.58 -11.48
CA LEU A 255 16.53 2.36 -11.97
C LEU A 255 16.14 3.80 -12.34
N ASP A 256 15.00 3.98 -12.99
CA ASP A 256 14.60 5.24 -13.61
C ASP A 256 13.06 5.38 -13.68
N GLU A 257 12.58 6.59 -13.97
CA GLU A 257 11.14 6.92 -14.04
C GLU A 257 10.39 6.03 -15.05
N SER A 258 11.00 5.74 -16.21
CA SER A 258 10.33 4.95 -17.25
C SER A 258 10.08 3.51 -16.78
N SER A 259 10.98 2.96 -15.96
CA SER A 259 10.83 1.64 -15.34
C SER A 259 9.63 1.59 -14.38
N TYR A 260 9.38 2.65 -13.60
CA TYR A 260 8.17 2.73 -12.77
C TYR A 260 6.90 2.73 -13.61
N ARG A 261 6.88 3.52 -14.69
CA ARG A 261 5.75 3.59 -15.62
C ARG A 261 5.48 2.25 -16.30
N VAL A 262 6.54 1.53 -16.67
CA VAL A 262 6.45 0.19 -17.25
C VAL A 262 5.88 -0.84 -16.27
N ALA A 263 6.20 -0.71 -14.98
CA ALA A 263 5.71 -1.60 -13.92
C ALA A 263 4.27 -1.29 -13.52
N LEU A 264 3.96 -0.04 -13.18
CA LEU A 264 2.64 0.36 -12.65
C LEU A 264 1.62 0.63 -13.77
N GLY A 265 2.06 1.18 -14.89
CA GLY A 265 1.18 1.71 -15.94
C GLY A 265 0.77 3.18 -15.73
N CYS A 266 1.28 3.84 -14.68
CA CYS A 266 1.10 5.26 -14.40
C CYS A 266 2.43 5.91 -13.99
N SER A 267 2.47 7.24 -14.00
CA SER A 267 3.60 8.00 -13.46
C SER A 267 3.58 8.03 -11.93
N VAL A 268 4.72 8.35 -11.32
CA VAL A 268 4.90 8.47 -9.87
C VAL A 268 5.70 9.74 -9.57
N ASP A 269 5.50 10.30 -8.37
CA ASP A 269 6.00 11.65 -8.04
C ASP A 269 7.46 11.66 -7.59
N SER A 270 7.95 10.56 -7.03
CA SER A 270 9.30 10.47 -6.50
C SER A 270 9.92 9.10 -6.69
N ALA A 271 11.25 9.07 -6.75
CA ALA A 271 12.00 7.84 -6.53
C ALA A 271 11.68 7.27 -5.13
N LEU A 272 11.83 5.95 -5.02
CA LEU A 272 11.62 5.21 -3.78
C LEU A 272 12.95 4.94 -3.07
N ASP A 273 12.90 5.00 -1.74
CA ASP A 273 13.97 4.48 -0.89
C ASP A 273 13.83 2.97 -0.65
N VAL A 274 14.82 2.39 0.02
CA VAL A 274 14.82 0.96 0.36
C VAL A 274 13.57 0.65 1.18
N ARG A 275 12.86 -0.42 0.80
CA ARG A 275 11.57 -0.90 1.35
C ARG A 275 10.36 -0.04 1.07
N GLU A 276 10.52 1.15 0.50
CA GLU A 276 9.38 1.89 0.00
C GLU A 276 8.86 1.23 -1.28
N PHE A 277 7.54 1.32 -1.46
CA PHE A 277 6.85 0.79 -2.61
C PHE A 277 5.73 1.74 -3.06
N TYR A 278 5.42 1.67 -4.35
CA TYR A 278 4.13 2.09 -4.87
C TYR A 278 3.27 0.86 -5.13
N LEU A 279 2.02 0.89 -4.69
CA LEU A 279 1.02 -0.12 -4.95
C LEU A 279 -0.12 0.51 -5.74
N TYR A 280 -0.30 0.06 -6.98
CA TYR A 280 -1.49 0.33 -7.77
C TYR A 280 -2.47 -0.85 -7.63
N THR A 281 -3.63 -0.60 -7.04
CA THR A 281 -4.71 -1.60 -6.96
C THR A 281 -6.03 -0.95 -7.39
N ASP A 282 -6.81 -0.37 -6.47
CA ASP A 282 -7.94 0.50 -6.80
C ASP A 282 -7.51 1.97 -6.94
N ASN A 283 -6.53 2.40 -6.14
CA ASN A 283 -5.82 3.66 -6.28
C ASN A 283 -4.30 3.40 -6.28
N LEU A 284 -3.54 4.48 -6.50
CA LEU A 284 -2.10 4.50 -6.29
C LEU A 284 -1.79 4.85 -4.83
N TYR A 285 -1.14 3.94 -4.13
CA TYR A 285 -0.68 4.13 -2.76
C TYR A 285 0.85 4.15 -2.73
N LYS A 286 1.42 5.02 -1.90
CA LYS A 286 2.83 4.95 -1.49
C LYS A 286 2.89 4.35 -0.09
N GLY A 287 3.77 3.38 0.11
CA GLY A 287 3.93 2.72 1.40
C GLY A 287 5.35 2.21 1.61
N LYS A 288 5.57 1.59 2.75
CA LYS A 288 6.84 1.02 3.16
C LYS A 288 6.58 -0.30 3.90
N THR A 289 7.41 -1.31 3.61
CA THR A 289 7.32 -2.59 4.33
C THR A 289 7.87 -2.43 5.76
N TYR A 290 7.49 -3.33 6.66
CA TYR A 290 7.97 -3.31 8.05
C TYR A 290 9.49 -3.63 8.13
N ASN A 291 10.10 -3.31 9.27
CA ASN A 291 11.48 -3.66 9.57
C ASN A 291 11.61 -5.19 9.68
N LEU A 292 12.38 -5.80 8.80
CA LEU A 292 12.82 -7.19 8.99
C LEU A 292 13.81 -7.19 10.16
N ALA A 293 13.42 -7.83 11.27
CA ALA A 293 14.29 -8.02 12.43
C ALA A 293 15.43 -8.99 12.12
#